data_AF-A0A7W9IKA8-F1
#
_entry.id   AF-A0A7W9IKA8-F1
#
_cell.length_a   1.000
_cell.length_b   1.000
_cell.length_c   1.000
_cell.angle_alpha   90.00
_cell.angle_beta   90.00
_cell.angle_gamma   90.00
#
_symmetry.space_group_name_H-M   'P 1'
#
loop_
_entity.id
_entity.type
_entity.pdbx_description
1 polymer ?
#
loop_
_entity_poly.entity_id
_entity_poly.type
_entity_poly.pdbx_seq_one_letter_code
_entity_poly.pdbx_strand_id
1 'polypeptide(L)'
;MSRSESLAEYLRDQGRWKLDRVEARDGGRNARSALALLDAAVYTRALEEDDPVLLALVEAGCFGPYGRDGFRPTSEVAMVVRFWEAGEPRQLLASIRFALQEAPA
;
A
#
# COMPACT_ATOMS: atom_id res chain seq x y z
N MET A 1 -8.17 -6.35 -14.05
CA MET A 1 -7.02 -5.98 -13.22
C MET A 1 -6.84 -7.07 -12.18
N SER A 2 -5.62 -7.55 -11.98
CA SER A 2 -5.31 -8.47 -10.89
C SER A 2 -5.31 -7.75 -9.53
N ARG A 3 -5.25 -8.48 -8.41
CA ARG A 3 -5.18 -7.86 -7.09
C ARG A 3 -3.85 -7.13 -6.90
N SER A 4 -2.77 -7.74 -7.37
CA SER A 4 -1.44 -7.13 -7.38
C SER A 4 -1.42 -5.82 -8.19
N GLU A 5 -2.04 -5.79 -9.36
CA GLU A 5 -2.16 -4.59 -10.18
C GLU A 5 -2.98 -3.50 -9.48
N SER A 6 -4.12 -3.85 -8.86
CA SER A 6 -5.00 -2.87 -8.22
C SER A 6 -4.38 -2.26 -6.95
N LEU A 7 -3.67 -3.07 -6.14
CA LEU A 7 -2.88 -2.55 -5.02
C LEU A 7 -1.73 -1.65 -5.50
N ALA A 8 -1.03 -2.06 -6.57
CA ALA A 8 0.03 -1.26 -7.16
C ALA A 8 -0.47 0.11 -7.66
N GLU A 9 -1.65 0.16 -8.28
CA GLU A 9 -2.27 1.43 -8.69
C GLU A 9 -2.59 2.32 -7.50
N TYR A 10 -3.19 1.76 -6.44
CA TYR A 10 -3.44 2.51 -5.21
C TYR A 10 -2.15 3.11 -4.63
N LEU A 11 -1.07 2.32 -4.51
CA LEU A 11 0.22 2.80 -3.99
C LEU A 11 0.81 3.89 -4.90
N ARG A 12 0.70 3.74 -6.22
CA ARG A 12 1.14 4.74 -7.19
C ARG A 12 0.38 6.05 -7.03
N ASP A 13 -0.93 5.99 -6.83
CA ASP A 13 -1.76 7.18 -6.61
C ASP A 13 -1.43 7.87 -5.29
N GLN A 14 -1.18 7.11 -4.21
CA GLN A 14 -0.70 7.68 -2.96
C GLN A 14 0.69 8.34 -3.12
N GLY A 15 1.60 7.70 -3.87
CA GLY A 15 2.91 8.26 -4.17
C GLY A 15 2.82 9.58 -4.96
N ARG A 16 1.97 9.64 -5.99
CA ARG A 16 1.69 10.87 -6.75
C ARG A 16 1.08 11.97 -5.88
N TRP A 17 0.10 11.62 -5.06
CA TRP A 17 -0.54 12.54 -4.12
C TRP A 17 0.46 13.17 -3.14
N LYS A 18 1.51 12.41 -2.74
CA LYS A 18 2.62 12.91 -1.92
C LYS A 18 3.55 13.84 -2.73
N LEU A 19 3.88 13.50 -3.97
CA LEU A 19 4.69 14.37 -4.84
C LEU A 19 4.04 15.75 -5.03
N ASP A 20 2.73 15.78 -5.26
CA ASP A 20 1.97 17.02 -5.46
C ASP A 20 1.95 17.92 -4.20
N ARG A 21 2.39 17.39 -3.04
CA ARG A 21 2.42 18.07 -1.74
C ARG A 21 3.83 18.31 -1.22
N VAL A 22 4.86 18.09 -2.03
CA VAL A 22 6.23 18.40 -1.64
C VAL A 22 6.35 19.90 -1.38
N GLU A 23 6.86 20.25 -0.20
CA GLU A 23 7.01 21.63 0.22
C GLU A 23 8.31 21.81 1.00
N ALA A 24 8.99 22.95 0.87
CA ALA A 24 10.32 23.15 1.48
C ALA A 24 10.37 22.88 2.99
N ARG A 25 9.26 23.12 3.71
CA ARG A 25 9.13 22.90 5.15
C ARG A 25 8.97 21.43 5.56
N ASP A 26 8.71 20.51 4.62
CA ASP A 26 8.53 19.09 4.93
C ASP A 26 9.86 18.34 5.11
N GLY A 27 11.01 19.01 4.88
CA GLY A 27 12.34 18.41 5.00
C GLY A 27 12.58 17.25 4.04
N GLY A 28 11.92 17.25 2.88
CA GLY A 28 11.97 16.18 1.89
C GLY A 28 11.15 14.94 2.28
N ARG A 29 10.33 15.00 3.33
CA ARG A 29 9.53 13.85 3.81
C ARG A 29 8.54 13.37 2.76
N ASN A 30 7.80 14.27 2.11
CA ASN A 30 6.83 13.86 1.10
C ASN A 30 7.53 13.30 -0.15
N ALA A 31 8.70 13.84 -0.53
CA ALA A 31 9.47 13.33 -1.66
C ALA A 31 10.00 11.91 -1.39
N ARG A 32 10.53 11.64 -0.19
CA ARG A 32 10.98 10.30 0.20
C ARG A 32 9.83 9.31 0.31
N SER A 33 8.73 9.73 0.92
CA SER A 33 7.49 8.95 1.03
C SER A 33 6.96 8.58 -0.36
N ALA A 34 6.90 9.54 -1.26
CA ALA A 34 6.49 9.32 -2.63
C ALA A 34 7.37 8.30 -3.36
N LEU A 35 8.69 8.46 -3.29
CA LEU A 35 9.63 7.53 -3.93
C LEU A 35 9.41 6.10 -3.39
N ALA A 36 9.35 5.94 -2.07
CA ALA A 36 9.13 4.64 -1.44
C ALA A 36 7.80 4.00 -1.86
N LEU A 37 6.72 4.79 -2.00
CA LEU A 37 5.42 4.30 -2.47
C LEU A 37 5.42 3.93 -3.95
N LEU A 38 6.17 4.66 -4.79
CA LEU A 38 6.31 4.34 -6.21
C LEU A 38 7.14 3.07 -6.42
N ASP A 39 8.22 2.90 -5.66
CA ASP A 39 9.01 1.66 -5.68
C ASP A 39 8.17 0.47 -5.19
N ALA A 40 7.36 0.69 -4.15
CA ALA A 40 6.43 -0.33 -3.67
C ALA A 40 5.36 -0.68 -4.70
N ALA A 41 4.83 0.29 -5.44
CA ALA A 41 3.89 0.04 -6.52
C ALA A 41 4.50 -0.85 -7.62
N VAL A 42 5.75 -0.59 -8.01
CA VAL A 42 6.46 -1.41 -9.01
C VAL A 42 6.67 -2.83 -8.48
N TYR A 43 7.14 -2.96 -7.24
CA TYR A 43 7.34 -4.24 -6.59
C TYR A 43 6.04 -5.05 -6.47
N THR A 44 4.97 -4.42 -6.00
CA THR A 44 3.67 -5.06 -5.82
C THR A 44 3.11 -5.60 -7.12
N ARG A 45 3.30 -4.89 -8.24
CA ARG A 45 2.81 -5.34 -9.55
C ARG A 45 3.44 -6.67 -10.00
N ALA A 46 4.64 -7.00 -9.50
CA ALA A 46 5.32 -8.25 -9.80
C ALA A 46 4.96 -9.40 -8.85
N LEU A 47 4.04 -9.19 -7.91
CA LEU A 47 3.59 -10.25 -7.01
C LEU A 47 2.63 -11.21 -7.70
N GLU A 48 2.82 -12.48 -7.39
CA GLU A 48 1.87 -13.55 -7.72
C GLU A 48 0.59 -13.39 -6.90
N GLU A 49 -0.54 -13.84 -7.46
CA GLU A 49 -1.85 -13.65 -6.85
C GLU A 49 -2.09 -14.48 -5.57
N ASP A 50 -1.19 -15.42 -5.27
CA ASP A 50 -1.14 -16.21 -4.04
C ASP A 50 -0.14 -15.67 -3.00
N ASP A 51 0.45 -14.49 -3.23
CA ASP A 51 1.36 -13.86 -2.26
C ASP A 51 0.66 -13.67 -0.89
N PRO A 52 1.32 -14.02 0.23
CA PRO A 52 0.73 -13.92 1.57
C PRO A 52 0.18 -12.54 1.94
N VAL A 53 0.71 -11.43 1.40
CA VAL A 53 0.13 -10.10 1.66
C VAL A 53 -1.20 -9.91 0.94
N LEU A 54 -1.32 -10.41 -0.29
CA LEU A 54 -2.55 -10.27 -1.08
C LEU A 54 -3.66 -11.14 -0.48
N LEU A 55 -3.33 -12.35 -0.03
CA LEU A 55 -4.27 -13.22 0.68
C LEU A 55 -4.77 -12.56 1.97
N ALA A 56 -3.88 -12.00 2.78
CA ALA A 56 -4.26 -11.28 4.00
C ALA A 56 -5.17 -10.07 3.71
N LEU A 57 -4.90 -9.33 2.64
CA LEU A 57 -5.74 -8.21 2.21
C LEU A 57 -7.12 -8.66 1.72
N VAL A 58 -7.21 -9.84 1.07
CA VAL A 58 -8.49 -10.45 0.68
C VAL A 58 -9.29 -10.83 1.92
N GLU A 59 -8.67 -11.49 2.89
CA GLU A 59 -9.29 -11.86 4.17
C GLU A 59 -9.79 -10.63 4.94
N ALA A 60 -9.03 -9.53 4.90
CA ALA A 60 -9.42 -8.24 5.47
C ALA A 60 -10.50 -7.49 4.66
N GLY A 61 -11.01 -8.06 3.57
CA GLY A 61 -12.06 -7.46 2.75
C GLY A 61 -11.60 -6.31 1.84
N CYS A 62 -10.29 -6.09 1.67
CA CYS A 62 -9.76 -4.99 0.86
C CYS A 62 -10.05 -5.14 -0.65
N PHE A 63 -10.57 -6.27 -1.08
CA PHE A 63 -10.93 -6.58 -2.47
C PHE A 63 -12.41 -7.00 -2.61
N GLY A 64 -13.25 -6.58 -1.66
CA GLY A 64 -14.68 -6.88 -1.65
C GLY A 64 -15.04 -8.33 -1.28
N PRO A 65 -16.34 -8.68 -1.24
CA PRO A 65 -16.85 -9.94 -0.68
C PRO A 65 -16.35 -11.23 -1.36
N TYR A 66 -15.72 -11.12 -2.53
CA TYR A 66 -15.20 -12.25 -3.31
C TYR A 66 -13.71 -12.10 -3.66
N GLY A 67 -13.04 -11.06 -3.17
CA GLY A 67 -11.62 -10.83 -3.44
C GLY A 67 -11.30 -10.49 -4.90
N ARG A 68 -12.25 -9.91 -5.64
CA ARG A 68 -12.15 -9.62 -7.08
C ARG A 68 -12.39 -8.16 -7.45
N ASP A 69 -12.82 -7.34 -6.48
CA ASP A 69 -13.06 -5.92 -6.73
C ASP A 69 -11.75 -5.15 -6.71
N GLY A 70 -11.79 -3.89 -7.15
CA GLY A 70 -10.65 -2.99 -7.02
C GLY A 70 -10.26 -2.80 -5.55
N PHE A 71 -8.96 -2.61 -5.31
CA PHE A 71 -8.38 -2.43 -3.99
C PHE A 71 -9.01 -1.24 -3.26
N ARG A 72 -9.55 -1.50 -2.07
CA ARG A 72 -10.08 -0.51 -1.13
C ARG A 72 -9.50 -0.81 0.25
N PRO A 73 -8.55 0.00 0.76
CA PRO A 73 -7.92 -0.29 2.03
C PRO A 73 -8.91 -0.16 3.19
N THR A 74 -8.73 -0.96 4.24
CA THR A 74 -9.32 -0.65 5.56
C THR A 74 -8.65 0.59 6.16
N SER A 75 -9.18 1.09 7.29
CA SER A 75 -8.58 2.21 8.02
C SER A 75 -7.12 1.97 8.39
N GLU A 76 -6.81 0.76 8.83
CA GLU A 76 -5.48 0.35 9.32
C GLU A 76 -4.48 0.35 8.17
N VAL A 77 -4.85 -0.27 7.05
CA VAL A 77 -4.02 -0.30 5.84
C VAL A 77 -3.83 1.10 5.27
N ALA A 78 -4.88 1.91 5.24
CA ALA A 78 -4.81 3.29 4.77
C ALA A 78 -3.87 4.14 5.65
N MET A 79 -3.90 3.94 6.98
CA MET A 79 -2.99 4.63 7.90
C MET A 79 -1.53 4.25 7.67
N VAL A 80 -1.22 2.95 7.53
CA VAL A 80 0.15 2.49 7.25
C VAL A 80 0.68 3.14 5.98
N VAL A 81 -0.07 3.11 4.88
CA VAL A 81 0.36 3.69 3.60
C VAL A 81 0.48 5.22 3.69
N ARG A 82 -0.46 5.89 4.36
CA ARG A 82 -0.46 7.36 4.48
C ARG A 82 0.76 7.90 5.23
N PHE A 83 1.23 7.18 6.24
CA PHE A 83 2.35 7.58 7.10
C PHE A 83 3.67 6.88 6.73
N TRP A 84 3.72 6.10 5.66
CA TRP A 84 4.94 5.49 5.17
C TRP A 84 5.92 6.57 4.66
N GLU A 85 7.09 6.70 5.28
CA GLU A 85 8.05 7.76 4.93
C GLU A 85 9.23 7.29 4.07
N ALA A 86 9.69 6.06 4.29
CA ALA A 86 10.87 5.51 3.63
C ALA A 86 10.96 4.00 3.92
N GLY A 87 11.81 3.30 3.15
CA GLY A 87 12.09 1.88 3.35
C GLY A 87 11.86 1.08 2.08
N GLU A 88 12.19 -0.20 2.16
CA GLU A 88 12.08 -1.14 1.06
C GLU A 88 10.61 -1.57 0.85
N PRO A 89 10.17 -1.86 -0.38
CA PRO A 89 8.82 -2.34 -0.67
C PRO A 89 8.33 -3.47 0.24
N ARG A 90 9.18 -4.47 0.48
CA ARG A 90 8.87 -5.61 1.36
C ARG A 90 8.58 -5.20 2.81
N GLN A 91 9.20 -4.10 3.28
CA GLN A 91 8.96 -3.61 4.64
C GLN A 91 7.58 -2.97 4.74
N LEU A 92 7.14 -2.21 3.72
CA LEU A 92 5.78 -1.68 3.67
C LEU A 92 4.75 -2.82 3.69
N LEU A 93 4.94 -3.85 2.86
CA LEU A 93 4.03 -4.99 2.81
C LEU A 93 3.99 -5.76 4.14
N ALA A 94 5.14 -5.93 4.80
CA ALA A 94 5.19 -6.50 6.14
C ALA A 94 4.44 -5.65 7.17
N SER A 95 4.58 -4.31 7.13
CA SER A 95 3.85 -3.39 8.00
C SER A 95 2.34 -3.43 7.76
N ILE A 96 1.90 -3.57 6.49
CA ILE A 96 0.49 -3.76 6.15
C ILE A 96 -0.04 -5.06 6.78
N ARG A 97 0.67 -6.18 6.60
CA ARG A 97 0.26 -7.47 7.20
C ARG A 97 0.18 -7.39 8.71
N PHE A 98 1.17 -6.77 9.35
CA PHE A 98 1.19 -6.60 10.79
C PHE A 98 -0.03 -5.78 11.27
N ALA A 99 -0.34 -4.67 10.60
CA ALA A 99 -1.50 -3.84 10.96
C ALA A 99 -2.84 -4.59 10.83
N LEU A 100 -2.96 -5.51 9.88
CA LEU A 100 -4.14 -6.36 9.74
C LEU A 100 -4.27 -7.41 10.85
N GLN A 101 -3.16 -7.90 11.39
CA GLN A 101 -3.17 -8.89 12.48
C GLN A 101 -3.56 -8.28 13.84
N GLU A 102 -3.27 -7.00 14.03
CA GLU A 102 -3.57 -6.26 15.27
C GLU A 102 -4.97 -5.63 15.26
N ALA A 103 -5.69 -5.66 14.13
CA ALA A 103 -7.03 -5.10 14.01
C ALA A 103 -8.05 -6.02 14.73
N PRO A 104 -8.92 -5.48 15.61
CA PRO A 104 -9.99 -6.28 16.20
C PRO A 104 -11.00 -6.72 15.12
N ALA A 105 -11.42 -7.99 15.21
CA ALA A 105 -12.37 -8.64 14.29
C ALA A 105 -13.77 -8.02 14.28
#